data_AF-A0A4Z0L6I4-F1
#
_entry.id   AF-A0A4Z0L6I4-F1
#
_cell.length_a   1.000
_cell.length_b   1.000
_cell.length_c   1.000
_cell.angle_alpha   90.00
_cell.angle_beta   90.00
_cell.angle_gamma   90.00
#
_symmetry.space_group_name_H-M   'P 1'
#
loop_
_entity.id
_entity.type
_entity.pdbx_description
1 polymer ?
#
loop_
_entity_poly.entity_id
_entity_poly.type
_entity_poly.pdbx_seq_one_letter_code
_entity_poly.pdbx_strand_id
1 'polypeptide(L)'
;MNLGIDKYLHKNSNAATLAFFRLAFGLMMLFSIVRFATYGWIEKLYLKPLFHFTYYGFSWVKPLGDYTYLLFFICGLAAFLVAIGYQYRMAICVFFLTFSYIELLDKTTYLNHYYFISVVSFILIFLPANAAFSVDAWKNPKIASKNVPSWTIDILKLMLAIVYFYAGLAKLNSDWLCEAMPLRIWLPANMDLPIIGYYLNKIWVQYAFSWTGALYDLAIPFLLLYRRTRIFAFAAVVVFHILTKILFPIGVFPYVMIISTLIFFGGDFHQKCLVWISRFLRINPAVWENNLPEKSTNNTSNYLKLSVLGVFMVFQLAFPFRYLLYPDELFWTEEGYRFSWRVMLMEKAGYTQFTVTDAVTGKTIHINNNDFLTPFQEKQMSFQPDFIVEYAHFLHDYYQNSGYADPIVKTESYVALNGRLSQKYIDPNINLAKENDSFKHKNWILPFNDEIKGF
;
A
#
# COMPACT_ATOMS: atom_id res chain seq x y z
N MET A 1 30.75 -22.96 3.63
CA MET A 1 29.51 -22.16 3.44
C MET A 1 28.39 -23.10 3.05
N ASN A 2 27.21 -22.98 3.66
CA ASN A 2 26.19 -24.02 3.78
C ASN A 2 25.73 -24.67 2.46
N LEU A 3 26.03 -25.97 2.26
CA LEU A 3 25.60 -26.82 1.14
C LEU A 3 24.09 -26.70 0.78
N GLY A 4 23.24 -26.33 1.75
CA GLY A 4 21.80 -26.14 1.54
C GLY A 4 21.43 -24.85 0.79
N ILE A 5 22.16 -23.75 1.00
CA ILE A 5 21.88 -22.46 0.35
C ILE A 5 22.26 -22.55 -1.13
N ASP A 6 23.47 -23.03 -1.43
CA ASP A 6 23.92 -23.20 -2.82
C ASP A 6 22.99 -24.16 -3.58
N LYS A 7 22.60 -25.27 -2.95
CA LYS A 7 21.62 -26.21 -3.53
C LYS A 7 20.28 -25.54 -3.83
N TYR A 8 19.80 -24.64 -2.97
CA TYR A 8 18.56 -23.90 -3.21
C TYR A 8 18.71 -22.86 -4.32
N LEU A 9 19.84 -22.15 -4.38
CA LEU A 9 20.11 -21.15 -5.43
C LEU A 9 20.20 -21.78 -6.83
N HIS A 10 20.61 -23.04 -6.93
CA HIS A 10 20.61 -23.82 -8.17
C HIS A 10 19.26 -24.48 -8.49
N LYS A 11 18.27 -24.41 -7.60
CA LYS A 11 16.95 -24.99 -7.83
C LYS A 11 16.16 -24.15 -8.83
N ASN A 12 15.72 -24.78 -9.91
CA ASN A 12 14.93 -24.13 -10.95
C ASN A 12 13.42 -24.39 -10.84
N SER A 13 12.64 -23.45 -11.34
CA SER A 13 11.17 -23.52 -11.46
C SER A 13 10.74 -23.05 -12.85
N ASN A 14 9.56 -23.47 -13.30
CA ASN A 14 9.04 -23.10 -14.61
C ASN A 14 8.81 -21.57 -14.72
N ALA A 15 9.42 -20.95 -15.73
CA ALA A 15 9.38 -19.51 -16.01
C ALA A 15 7.95 -18.98 -16.24
N ALA A 16 7.00 -19.84 -16.65
CA ALA A 16 5.60 -19.49 -16.86
C ALA A 16 4.94 -18.84 -15.64
N THR A 17 5.33 -19.23 -14.42
CA THR A 17 4.77 -18.65 -13.19
C THR A 17 5.10 -17.16 -13.10
N LEU A 18 6.37 -16.80 -13.32
CA LEU A 18 6.83 -15.42 -13.26
C LEU A 18 6.31 -14.60 -14.46
N ALA A 19 6.21 -15.22 -15.64
CA ALA A 19 5.65 -14.60 -16.83
C ALA A 19 4.15 -14.28 -16.66
N PHE A 20 3.38 -15.20 -16.07
CA PHE A 20 1.98 -14.98 -15.73
C PHE A 20 1.84 -13.85 -14.71
N PHE A 21 2.63 -13.88 -13.63
CA PHE A 21 2.60 -12.83 -12.62
C PHE A 21 2.90 -11.45 -13.23
N ARG A 22 3.92 -11.35 -14.11
CA ARG A 22 4.24 -10.12 -14.85
C ARG A 22 3.08 -9.62 -15.70
N LEU A 23 2.48 -10.50 -16.51
CA LEU A 23 1.34 -10.17 -17.36
C LEU A 23 0.17 -9.64 -16.50
N ALA A 24 -0.20 -10.39 -15.48
CA ALA A 24 -1.31 -10.06 -14.60
C ALA A 24 -1.06 -8.77 -13.82
N PHE A 25 0.13 -8.60 -13.24
CA PHE A 25 0.55 -7.38 -12.56
C PHE A 25 0.46 -6.16 -13.47
N GLY A 26 1.10 -6.19 -14.65
CA GLY A 26 1.09 -5.06 -15.57
C GLY A 26 -0.32 -4.69 -16.05
N LEU A 27 -1.19 -5.67 -16.33
CA LEU A 27 -2.57 -5.42 -16.73
C LEU A 27 -3.41 -4.82 -15.60
N MET A 28 -3.24 -5.30 -14.37
CA MET A 28 -3.90 -4.72 -13.20
C MET A 28 -3.46 -3.27 -12.96
N MET A 29 -2.17 -3.00 -13.09
CA MET A 29 -1.64 -1.65 -12.91
C MET A 29 -2.13 -0.71 -14.00
N LEU A 30 -2.14 -1.16 -15.26
CA LEU A 30 -2.73 -0.41 -16.36
C LEU A 30 -4.21 -0.09 -16.09
N PHE A 31 -5.00 -1.09 -15.68
CA PHE A 31 -6.40 -0.89 -15.33
C PHE A 31 -6.54 0.12 -14.18
N SER A 32 -5.70 0.04 -13.15
CA SER A 32 -5.73 0.97 -12.01
C SER A 32 -5.46 2.41 -12.45
N ILE A 33 -4.43 2.64 -13.28
CA ILE A 33 -4.07 3.96 -13.82
C ILE A 33 -5.19 4.52 -14.71
N VAL A 34 -5.73 3.70 -15.62
CA VAL A 34 -6.84 4.10 -16.48
C VAL A 34 -8.07 4.45 -15.63
N ARG A 35 -8.42 3.63 -14.64
CA ARG A 35 -9.55 3.89 -13.73
C ARG A 35 -9.36 5.19 -12.94
N PHE A 36 -8.15 5.45 -12.46
CA PHE A 36 -7.83 6.68 -11.74
C PHE A 36 -8.03 7.91 -12.64
N ALA A 37 -7.57 7.84 -13.89
CA ALA A 37 -7.76 8.90 -14.87
C ALA A 37 -9.24 9.09 -15.25
N THR A 38 -9.98 8.02 -15.54
CA THR A 38 -11.39 8.12 -15.97
C THR A 38 -12.33 8.60 -14.87
N TYR A 39 -11.96 8.44 -13.60
CA TYR A 39 -12.73 9.00 -12.48
C TYR A 39 -12.42 10.48 -12.21
N GLY A 40 -11.57 11.11 -13.04
CA GLY A 40 -11.17 12.52 -12.88
C GLY A 40 -10.33 12.78 -11.64
N TRP A 41 -9.73 11.73 -11.06
CA TRP A 41 -8.99 11.83 -9.81
C TRP A 41 -7.65 12.55 -9.97
N ILE A 42 -7.06 12.57 -11.18
CA ILE A 42 -5.85 13.35 -11.45
C ILE A 42 -6.11 14.84 -11.19
N GLU A 43 -7.15 15.39 -11.80
CA GLU A 43 -7.53 16.79 -11.62
C GLU A 43 -7.95 17.08 -10.18
N LYS A 44 -8.83 16.21 -9.64
CA LYS A 44 -9.43 16.41 -8.32
C LYS A 44 -8.42 16.35 -7.18
N LEU A 45 -7.41 15.48 -7.27
CA LEU A 45 -6.47 15.21 -6.19
C LEU A 45 -5.12 15.89 -6.36
N TYR A 46 -4.72 16.29 -7.57
CA TYR A 46 -3.37 16.83 -7.81
C TYR A 46 -3.33 18.21 -8.50
N LEU A 47 -4.41 18.64 -9.17
CA LEU A 47 -4.42 19.93 -9.89
C LEU A 47 -5.26 21.00 -9.19
N LYS A 48 -6.44 20.62 -8.68
CA LYS A 48 -7.34 21.55 -7.96
C LYS A 48 -6.89 21.91 -6.55
N PRO A 49 -6.31 21.00 -5.74
CA PRO A 49 -5.92 21.37 -4.38
C PRO A 49 -4.85 22.46 -4.36
N LEU A 50 -5.03 23.44 -3.48
CA LEU A 50 -4.08 24.55 -3.29
C LEU A 50 -2.82 24.10 -2.53
N PHE A 51 -2.97 23.06 -1.71
CA PHE A 51 -1.95 22.50 -0.83
C PHE A 51 -1.94 20.98 -0.97
N HIS A 52 -0.76 20.37 -0.82
CA HIS A 52 -0.58 18.92 -0.84
C HIS A 52 0.24 18.49 0.37
N PHE A 53 -0.23 17.48 1.10
CA PHE A 53 0.48 16.96 2.26
C PHE A 53 1.63 16.06 1.82
N THR A 54 2.83 16.28 2.35
CA THR A 54 4.05 15.64 1.87
C THR A 54 4.56 14.60 2.85
N TYR A 55 5.24 13.57 2.33
CA TYR A 55 5.94 12.63 3.20
C TYR A 55 7.23 13.25 3.73
N TYR A 56 7.60 12.92 4.97
CA TYR A 56 8.89 13.30 5.54
C TYR A 56 10.05 12.94 4.59
N GLY A 57 10.87 13.93 4.21
CA GLY A 57 11.98 13.77 3.26
C GLY A 57 11.59 13.86 1.77
N PHE A 58 10.32 14.05 1.44
CA PHE A 58 9.80 14.10 0.07
C PHE A 58 9.03 15.39 -0.26
N SER A 59 9.27 16.49 0.46
CA SER A 59 8.66 17.80 0.18
C SER A 59 9.02 18.39 -1.20
N TRP A 60 10.03 17.83 -1.86
CA TRP A 60 10.42 18.16 -3.23
C TRP A 60 9.54 17.48 -4.30
N VAL A 61 8.78 16.45 -3.93
CA VAL A 61 7.81 15.79 -4.83
C VAL A 61 6.55 16.65 -4.87
N LYS A 62 6.21 17.17 -6.05
CA LYS A 62 5.07 18.07 -6.23
C LYS A 62 4.34 17.76 -7.53
N PRO A 63 3.03 18.05 -7.64
CA PRO A 63 2.32 17.96 -8.91
C PRO A 63 3.01 18.82 -9.97
N LEU A 64 3.02 18.35 -11.21
CA LEU A 64 3.74 18.97 -12.32
C LEU A 64 2.83 19.89 -13.16
N GLY A 65 1.79 20.45 -12.54
CA GLY A 65 0.69 21.10 -13.27
C GLY A 65 0.07 20.14 -14.29
N ASP A 66 -0.24 20.62 -15.49
CA ASP A 66 -0.84 19.80 -16.56
C ASP A 66 0.02 18.60 -16.99
N TYR A 67 1.36 18.67 -16.80
CA TYR A 67 2.25 17.53 -17.07
C TYR A 67 2.01 16.35 -16.13
N THR A 68 1.20 16.51 -15.07
CA THR A 68 0.74 15.39 -14.24
C THR A 68 -0.06 14.38 -15.08
N TYR A 69 -0.83 14.81 -16.10
CA TYR A 69 -1.47 13.88 -17.03
C TYR A 69 -0.46 13.07 -17.84
N LEU A 70 0.62 13.72 -18.30
CA LEU A 70 1.70 13.05 -19.02
C LEU A 70 2.41 12.02 -18.13
N LEU A 71 2.64 12.35 -16.85
CA LEU A 71 3.18 11.42 -15.86
C LEU A 71 2.32 10.16 -15.73
N PHE A 72 0.99 10.32 -15.60
CA PHE A 72 0.05 9.21 -15.56
C PHE A 72 0.04 8.39 -16.85
N PHE A 73 0.11 9.05 -18.02
CA PHE A 73 0.22 8.37 -19.30
C PHE A 73 1.48 7.52 -19.40
N ILE A 74 2.64 8.07 -19.02
CA ILE A 74 3.93 7.34 -19.01
C ILE A 74 3.84 6.13 -18.06
N CYS A 75 3.27 6.31 -16.87
CA CYS A 75 3.06 5.24 -15.90
C CYS A 75 2.18 4.11 -16.48
N GLY A 76 1.06 4.48 -17.12
CA GLY A 76 0.16 3.52 -17.78
C GLY A 76 0.82 2.79 -18.94
N LEU A 77 1.54 3.50 -19.82
CA LEU A 77 2.30 2.90 -20.90
C LEU A 77 3.36 1.94 -20.38
N ALA A 78 4.11 2.33 -19.34
CA ALA A 78 5.09 1.46 -18.71
C ALA A 78 4.44 0.19 -18.14
N ALA A 79 3.28 0.29 -17.49
CA ALA A 79 2.52 -0.87 -17.01
C ALA A 79 2.11 -1.82 -18.15
N PHE A 80 1.67 -1.27 -19.28
CA PHE A 80 1.36 -2.06 -20.48
C PHE A 80 2.61 -2.76 -21.04
N LEU A 81 3.73 -2.05 -21.15
CA LEU A 81 5.00 -2.62 -21.62
C LEU A 81 5.52 -3.71 -20.68
N VAL A 82 5.34 -3.54 -19.36
CA VAL A 82 5.58 -4.59 -18.36
C VAL A 82 4.68 -5.80 -18.64
N ALA A 83 3.37 -5.60 -18.85
CA ALA A 83 2.39 -6.67 -19.09
C ALA A 83 2.69 -7.51 -20.34
N ILE A 84 3.20 -6.93 -21.42
CA ILE A 84 3.60 -7.69 -22.63
C ILE A 84 5.07 -8.12 -22.58
N GLY A 85 5.86 -7.53 -21.68
CA GLY A 85 7.27 -7.85 -21.48
C GLY A 85 8.11 -7.36 -22.65
N TYR A 86 7.87 -6.12 -23.07
CA TYR A 86 8.65 -5.41 -24.08
C TYR A 86 9.55 -4.37 -23.43
N GLN A 87 10.84 -4.40 -23.75
CA GLN A 87 11.89 -3.64 -23.05
C GLN A 87 11.73 -3.72 -21.53
N TYR A 88 11.45 -4.93 -21.03
CA TYR A 88 10.89 -5.16 -19.70
C TYR A 88 11.69 -4.49 -18.59
N ARG A 89 13.02 -4.56 -18.65
CA ARG A 89 13.91 -3.96 -17.64
C ARG A 89 13.74 -2.44 -17.54
N MET A 90 13.62 -1.77 -18.68
CA MET A 90 13.38 -0.32 -18.72
C MET A 90 11.93 -0.02 -18.31
N ALA A 91 10.96 -0.77 -18.83
CA ALA A 91 9.55 -0.58 -18.53
C ALA A 91 9.24 -0.70 -17.03
N ILE A 92 9.80 -1.71 -16.35
CA ILE A 92 9.57 -1.89 -14.90
C ILE A 92 10.26 -0.81 -14.06
N CYS A 93 11.44 -0.33 -14.46
CA CYS A 93 12.09 0.81 -13.80
C CYS A 93 11.27 2.10 -13.97
N VAL A 94 10.81 2.40 -15.18
CA VAL A 94 9.96 3.56 -15.44
C VAL A 94 8.65 3.46 -14.67
N PHE A 95 8.01 2.28 -14.66
CA PHE A 95 6.81 2.05 -13.88
C PHE A 95 7.06 2.27 -12.38
N PHE A 96 8.11 1.67 -11.81
CA PHE A 96 8.45 1.83 -10.39
C PHE A 96 8.66 3.31 -10.02
N LEU A 97 9.44 4.05 -10.83
CA LEU A 97 9.75 5.45 -10.56
C LEU A 97 8.50 6.34 -10.69
N THR A 98 7.75 6.20 -11.79
CA THR A 98 6.56 7.04 -12.03
C THR A 98 5.43 6.71 -11.06
N PHE A 99 5.16 5.43 -10.81
CA PHE A 99 4.15 5.01 -9.84
C PHE A 99 4.51 5.49 -8.42
N SER A 100 5.75 5.28 -7.98
CA SER A 100 6.17 5.73 -6.64
C SER A 100 6.19 7.25 -6.52
N TYR A 101 6.50 7.98 -7.59
CA TYR A 101 6.39 9.44 -7.60
C TYR A 101 4.93 9.89 -7.43
N ILE A 102 3.98 9.28 -8.14
CA ILE A 102 2.55 9.57 -8.01
C ILE A 102 2.08 9.36 -6.57
N GLU A 103 2.47 8.24 -5.93
CA GLU A 103 2.11 7.94 -4.55
C GLU A 103 2.70 8.93 -3.53
N LEU A 104 3.82 9.56 -3.86
CA LEU A 104 4.48 10.55 -3.03
C LEU A 104 3.94 11.97 -3.21
N LEU A 105 3.07 12.22 -4.21
CA LEU A 105 2.51 13.55 -4.50
C LEU A 105 1.65 14.11 -3.38
N ASP A 106 0.81 13.26 -2.78
CA ASP A 106 -0.07 13.68 -1.68
C ASP A 106 -0.34 12.52 -0.71
N LYS A 107 0.15 12.69 0.52
CA LYS A 107 0.05 11.73 1.62
C LYS A 107 -1.39 11.44 2.04
N THR A 108 -2.35 12.31 1.75
CA THR A 108 -3.78 12.07 2.03
C THR A 108 -4.34 10.86 1.28
N THR A 109 -3.70 10.49 0.16
CA THR A 109 -4.11 9.36 -0.67
C THR A 109 -3.39 8.06 -0.33
N TYR A 110 -2.59 8.05 0.73
CA TYR A 110 -1.83 6.88 1.18
C TYR A 110 -2.71 5.65 1.40
N LEU A 111 -2.36 4.55 0.74
CA LEU A 111 -2.94 3.23 0.97
C LEU A 111 -1.85 2.17 0.98
N ASN A 112 -1.90 1.23 1.94
CA ASN A 112 -0.91 0.14 2.05
C ASN A 112 -0.77 -0.69 0.75
N HIS A 113 -1.81 -0.79 -0.06
CA HIS A 113 -1.76 -1.56 -1.29
C HIS A 113 -1.05 -0.85 -2.45
N TYR A 114 -1.07 0.47 -2.48
CA TYR A 114 -0.22 1.21 -3.41
C TYR A 114 1.25 1.14 -2.97
N TYR A 115 1.51 1.21 -1.66
CA TYR A 115 2.84 0.89 -1.13
C TYR A 115 3.31 -0.52 -1.55
N PHE A 116 2.43 -1.53 -1.44
CA PHE A 116 2.73 -2.89 -1.92
C PHE A 116 3.10 -2.92 -3.42
N ILE A 117 2.41 -2.15 -4.27
CA ILE A 117 2.72 -2.07 -5.70
C ILE A 117 4.12 -1.47 -5.94
N SER A 118 4.50 -0.40 -5.24
CA SER A 118 5.87 0.14 -5.30
C SER A 118 6.91 -0.89 -4.84
N VAL A 119 6.63 -1.62 -3.77
CA VAL A 119 7.51 -2.68 -3.24
C VAL A 119 7.67 -3.85 -4.24
N VAL A 120 6.57 -4.33 -4.82
CA VAL A 120 6.60 -5.43 -5.81
C VAL A 120 7.27 -4.98 -7.11
N SER A 121 7.00 -3.77 -7.58
CA SER A 121 7.65 -3.25 -8.80
C SER A 121 9.15 -3.08 -8.60
N PHE A 122 9.61 -2.64 -7.43
CA PHE A 122 11.04 -2.64 -7.07
C PHE A 122 11.64 -4.04 -7.12
N ILE A 123 10.98 -5.05 -6.55
CA ILE A 123 11.45 -6.44 -6.61
C ILE A 123 11.56 -6.91 -8.07
N LEU A 124 10.54 -6.64 -8.89
CA LEU A 124 10.46 -7.04 -10.30
C LEU A 124 11.62 -6.48 -11.14
N ILE A 125 12.19 -5.33 -10.80
CA ILE A 125 13.40 -4.78 -11.47
C ILE A 125 14.52 -5.82 -11.52
N PHE A 126 14.66 -6.66 -10.49
CA PHE A 126 15.73 -7.64 -10.37
C PHE A 126 15.38 -9.01 -10.95
N LEU A 127 14.09 -9.30 -11.18
CA LEU A 127 13.61 -10.61 -11.62
C LEU A 127 13.65 -10.79 -13.14
N PRO A 128 13.96 -11.99 -13.67
CA PRO A 128 13.96 -12.27 -15.11
C PRO A 128 12.54 -12.56 -15.64
N ALA A 129 11.58 -11.68 -15.35
CA ALA A 129 10.17 -11.93 -15.68
C ALA A 129 9.85 -11.84 -17.20
N ASN A 130 10.81 -11.39 -17.99
CA ASN A 130 10.75 -11.39 -19.45
C ASN A 130 11.36 -12.64 -20.10
N ALA A 131 11.79 -13.64 -19.33
CA ALA A 131 12.40 -14.85 -19.89
C ALA A 131 11.42 -15.76 -20.65
N ALA A 132 10.11 -15.64 -20.42
CA ALA A 132 9.08 -16.43 -21.09
C ALA A 132 7.81 -15.60 -21.36
N PHE A 133 7.03 -16.01 -22.38
CA PHE A 133 5.76 -15.39 -22.78
C PHE A 133 5.83 -13.86 -22.88
N SER A 134 6.92 -13.35 -23.43
CA SER A 134 7.21 -11.92 -23.54
C SER A 134 7.63 -11.56 -24.96
N VAL A 135 7.47 -10.28 -25.30
CA VAL A 135 8.00 -9.73 -26.56
C VAL A 135 9.53 -9.78 -26.58
N ASP A 136 10.19 -9.53 -25.45
CA ASP A 136 11.66 -9.59 -25.35
C ASP A 136 12.22 -10.99 -25.64
N ALA A 137 11.62 -12.04 -25.08
CA ALA A 137 12.03 -13.42 -25.31
C ALA A 137 11.77 -13.85 -26.77
N TRP A 138 10.68 -13.36 -27.36
CA TRP A 138 10.39 -13.59 -28.78
C TRP A 138 11.41 -12.91 -29.70
N LYS A 139 11.76 -11.64 -29.44
CA LYS A 139 12.74 -10.89 -30.24
C LYS A 139 14.18 -11.35 -30.02
N ASN A 140 14.52 -11.83 -28.82
CA ASN A 140 15.87 -12.21 -28.46
C ASN A 140 15.90 -13.60 -27.79
N PRO A 141 16.17 -14.68 -28.58
CA PRO A 141 16.27 -16.04 -28.07
C PRO A 141 17.33 -16.24 -26.97
N LYS A 142 18.28 -15.32 -26.79
CA LYS A 142 19.28 -15.40 -25.72
C LYS A 142 18.69 -15.15 -24.32
N ILE A 143 17.57 -14.42 -24.23
CA ILE A 143 16.85 -14.13 -22.98
C ILE A 143 15.83 -15.23 -22.66
N ALA A 144 15.35 -15.89 -23.71
CA ALA A 144 14.30 -16.89 -23.62
C ALA A 144 14.76 -18.11 -22.80
N SER A 145 13.99 -18.50 -21.79
CA SER A 145 14.28 -19.67 -20.96
C SER A 145 13.00 -20.32 -20.44
N LYS A 146 12.99 -21.67 -20.43
CA LYS A 146 11.89 -22.47 -19.85
C LYS A 146 11.88 -22.40 -18.33
N ASN A 147 13.05 -22.16 -17.74
CA ASN A 147 13.28 -22.23 -16.31
C ASN A 147 13.89 -20.94 -15.78
N VAL A 148 13.51 -20.57 -14.56
CA VAL A 148 14.10 -19.49 -13.78
C VAL A 148 14.52 -20.01 -12.41
N PRO A 149 15.51 -19.38 -11.74
CA PRO A 149 15.84 -19.72 -10.37
C PRO A 149 14.61 -19.58 -9.45
N SER A 150 14.37 -20.56 -8.60
CA SER A 150 13.14 -20.64 -7.79
C SER A 150 12.98 -19.46 -6.84
N TRP A 151 14.10 -18.90 -6.36
CA TRP A 151 14.10 -17.72 -5.49
C TRP A 151 13.40 -16.51 -6.12
N THR A 152 13.40 -16.39 -7.46
CA THR A 152 12.73 -15.28 -8.16
C THR A 152 11.21 -15.30 -7.99
N ILE A 153 10.63 -16.48 -7.79
CA ILE A 153 9.20 -16.66 -7.52
C ILE A 153 8.97 -16.59 -6.01
N ASP A 154 9.82 -17.26 -5.23
CA ASP A 154 9.65 -17.37 -3.79
C ASP A 154 9.78 -16.02 -3.06
N ILE A 155 10.56 -15.07 -3.60
CA ILE A 155 10.64 -13.72 -3.03
C ILE A 155 9.31 -12.95 -3.14
N LEU A 156 8.55 -13.14 -4.23
CA LEU A 156 7.22 -12.54 -4.39
C LEU A 156 6.19 -13.21 -3.47
N LYS A 157 6.30 -14.53 -3.27
CA LYS A 157 5.50 -15.26 -2.26
C LYS A 157 5.81 -14.75 -0.85
N LEU A 158 7.09 -14.55 -0.53
CA LEU A 158 7.53 -14.01 0.75
C LEU A 158 6.95 -12.61 0.98
N MET A 159 7.01 -11.73 -0.03
CA MET A 159 6.43 -10.39 0.09
C MET A 159 4.93 -10.43 0.37
N LEU A 160 4.17 -11.28 -0.33
CA LEU A 160 2.74 -11.49 -0.05
C LEU A 160 2.51 -12.06 1.36
N ALA A 161 3.36 -13.00 1.79
CA ALA A 161 3.28 -13.56 3.13
C ALA A 161 3.54 -12.50 4.21
N ILE A 162 4.51 -11.60 4.01
CA ILE A 162 4.79 -10.47 4.91
C ILE A 162 3.55 -9.59 5.07
N VAL A 163 2.90 -9.20 3.95
CA VAL A 163 1.71 -8.34 4.01
C VAL A 163 0.58 -8.99 4.80
N TYR A 164 0.23 -10.24 4.49
CA TYR A 164 -0.82 -10.97 5.21
C TYR A 164 -0.46 -11.19 6.68
N PHE A 165 0.76 -11.62 6.96
CA PHE A 165 1.21 -11.89 8.32
C PHE A 165 1.14 -10.63 9.18
N TYR A 166 1.61 -9.48 8.69
CA TYR A 166 1.48 -8.22 9.43
C TYR A 166 0.03 -7.75 9.55
N ALA A 167 -0.78 -7.91 8.51
CA ALA A 167 -2.20 -7.57 8.58
C ALA A 167 -2.93 -8.36 9.68
N GLY A 168 -2.53 -9.62 9.90
CA GLY A 168 -3.06 -10.48 10.96
C GLY A 168 -2.43 -10.21 12.33
N LEU A 169 -1.10 -9.99 12.39
CA LEU A 169 -0.39 -9.66 13.62
C LEU A 169 -0.92 -8.38 14.24
N ALA A 170 -1.13 -7.35 13.43
CA ALA A 170 -1.67 -6.07 13.87
C ALA A 170 -3.14 -6.12 14.30
N LYS A 171 -3.83 -7.25 14.08
CA LYS A 171 -5.18 -7.53 14.61
C LYS A 171 -5.12 -8.25 15.95
N LEU A 172 -3.95 -8.65 16.44
CA LEU A 172 -3.78 -9.28 17.75
C LEU A 172 -3.70 -8.21 18.85
N ASN A 173 -4.76 -7.40 18.95
CA ASN A 173 -4.92 -6.40 20.00
C ASN A 173 -6.34 -6.45 20.61
N SER A 174 -6.49 -5.83 21.78
CA SER A 174 -7.73 -5.82 22.57
C SER A 174 -8.90 -5.20 21.83
N ASP A 175 -8.68 -4.09 21.12
CA ASP A 175 -9.73 -3.41 20.37
C ASP A 175 -10.32 -4.33 19.30
N TRP A 176 -9.44 -4.97 18.53
CA TRP A 176 -9.87 -5.89 17.49
C TRP A 176 -10.52 -7.13 18.09
N LEU A 177 -9.82 -7.90 18.93
CA LEU A 177 -10.27 -9.23 19.36
C LEU A 177 -11.34 -9.21 20.45
N CYS A 178 -11.18 -8.32 21.44
CA CYS A 178 -12.01 -8.30 22.64
C CYS A 178 -13.15 -7.29 22.56
N GLU A 179 -13.00 -6.24 21.75
CA GLU A 179 -14.06 -5.23 21.56
C GLU A 179 -14.71 -5.31 20.17
N ALA A 180 -14.18 -6.11 19.25
CA ALA A 180 -14.61 -6.16 17.84
C ALA A 180 -14.62 -4.77 17.16
N MET A 181 -13.79 -3.85 17.63
CA MET A 181 -13.62 -2.54 17.05
C MET A 181 -12.55 -2.55 15.96
N PRO A 182 -12.73 -1.78 14.88
CA PRO A 182 -13.89 -0.92 14.57
C PRO A 182 -15.04 -1.65 13.84
N LEU A 183 -15.02 -2.98 13.70
CA LEU A 183 -16.05 -3.73 12.97
C LEU A 183 -17.47 -3.54 13.53
N ARG A 184 -17.63 -3.34 14.84
CA ARG A 184 -18.91 -2.98 15.47
C ARG A 184 -19.49 -1.65 14.98
N ILE A 185 -18.64 -0.74 14.51
CA ILE A 185 -19.05 0.54 13.90
C ILE A 185 -19.35 0.34 12.42
N TRP A 186 -18.49 -0.38 11.71
CA TRP A 186 -18.56 -0.45 10.25
C TRP A 186 -19.60 -1.43 9.70
N LEU A 187 -19.77 -2.59 10.31
CA LEU A 187 -20.67 -3.62 9.78
C LEU A 187 -22.14 -3.19 9.79
N PRO A 188 -22.68 -2.52 10.84
CA PRO A 188 -24.05 -2.02 10.84
C PRO A 188 -24.37 -1.03 9.70
N ALA A 189 -23.38 -0.28 9.20
CA ALA A 189 -23.56 0.65 8.07
C ALA A 189 -23.92 -0.06 6.75
N ASN A 190 -23.80 -1.39 6.71
CA ASN A 190 -24.10 -2.23 5.56
C ASN A 190 -25.34 -3.11 5.78
N MET A 191 -26.24 -2.74 6.71
CA MET A 191 -27.42 -3.55 7.07
C MET A 191 -28.44 -3.74 5.94
N ASP A 192 -28.39 -2.90 4.92
CA ASP A 192 -29.28 -2.96 3.75
C ASP A 192 -28.81 -3.96 2.68
N LEU A 193 -27.64 -4.61 2.87
CA LEU A 193 -27.16 -5.61 1.93
C LEU A 193 -28.09 -6.82 1.85
N PRO A 194 -28.40 -7.31 0.63
CA PRO A 194 -29.22 -8.51 0.49
C PRO A 194 -28.52 -9.71 1.13
N ILE A 195 -29.32 -10.64 1.68
CA ILE A 195 -28.89 -11.91 2.29
C ILE A 195 -28.15 -11.75 3.64
N ILE A 196 -27.10 -10.93 3.69
CA ILE A 196 -26.22 -10.83 4.86
C ILE A 196 -26.52 -9.63 5.78
N GLY A 197 -27.16 -8.57 5.26
CA GLY A 197 -27.31 -7.29 5.97
C GLY A 197 -27.98 -7.41 7.35
N TYR A 198 -29.02 -8.24 7.47
CA TYR A 198 -29.68 -8.53 8.75
C TYR A 198 -28.73 -9.05 9.84
N TYR A 199 -27.73 -9.84 9.43
CA TYR A 199 -26.75 -10.43 10.35
C TYR A 199 -25.65 -9.44 10.74
N LEU A 200 -25.29 -8.49 9.87
CA LEU A 200 -24.20 -7.54 10.12
C LEU A 200 -24.42 -6.62 11.32
N ASN A 201 -25.68 -6.40 11.72
CA ASN A 201 -26.04 -5.65 12.92
C ASN A 201 -25.99 -6.51 14.22
N LYS A 202 -25.75 -7.82 14.12
CA LYS A 202 -25.69 -8.70 15.30
C LYS A 202 -24.29 -8.69 15.89
N ILE A 203 -24.19 -8.46 17.20
CA ILE A 203 -22.92 -8.36 17.93
C ILE A 203 -22.05 -9.61 17.72
N TRP A 204 -22.62 -10.82 17.82
CA TRP A 204 -21.85 -12.05 17.62
C TRP A 204 -21.22 -12.16 16.23
N VAL A 205 -21.84 -11.57 15.20
CA VAL A 205 -21.30 -11.54 13.82
C VAL A 205 -20.11 -10.60 13.76
N GLN A 206 -20.16 -9.45 14.43
CA GLN A 206 -19.05 -8.49 14.49
C GLN A 206 -17.82 -9.12 15.14
N TYR A 207 -17.99 -9.87 16.23
CA TYR A 207 -16.93 -10.66 16.85
C TYR A 207 -16.44 -11.80 15.94
N ALA A 208 -17.35 -12.51 15.28
CA ALA A 208 -16.98 -13.57 14.34
C ALA A 208 -16.11 -13.03 13.19
N PHE A 209 -16.47 -11.86 12.63
CA PHE A 209 -15.68 -11.18 11.61
C PHE A 209 -14.31 -10.75 12.13
N SER A 210 -14.24 -10.23 13.36
CA SER A 210 -12.98 -9.85 13.99
C SER A 210 -12.03 -11.04 14.11
N TRP A 211 -12.44 -12.09 14.84
CA TRP A 211 -11.59 -13.26 15.08
C TRP A 211 -11.25 -14.00 13.79
N THR A 212 -12.22 -14.14 12.88
CA THR A 212 -11.98 -14.76 11.58
C THR A 212 -11.01 -13.95 10.74
N GLY A 213 -11.12 -12.61 10.74
CA GLY A 213 -10.20 -11.74 10.01
C GLY A 213 -8.75 -11.86 10.50
N ALA A 214 -8.55 -11.88 11.82
CA ALA A 214 -7.22 -12.08 12.41
C ALA A 214 -6.64 -13.46 12.08
N LEU A 215 -7.42 -14.52 12.32
CA LEU A 215 -6.99 -15.90 12.05
C LEU A 215 -6.71 -16.13 10.57
N TYR A 216 -7.58 -15.61 9.69
CA TYR A 216 -7.42 -15.71 8.25
C TYR A 216 -6.11 -15.08 7.79
N ASP A 217 -5.85 -13.82 8.17
CA ASP A 217 -4.65 -13.11 7.73
C ASP A 217 -3.36 -13.80 8.22
N LEU A 218 -3.35 -14.31 9.45
CA LEU A 218 -2.22 -15.06 10.00
C LEU A 218 -2.02 -16.42 9.32
N ALA A 219 -3.09 -17.13 8.98
CA ALA A 219 -3.01 -18.50 8.47
C ALA A 219 -2.82 -18.57 6.94
N ILE A 220 -3.37 -17.61 6.19
CA ILE A 220 -3.53 -17.75 4.74
C ILE A 220 -2.23 -17.95 3.96
N PRO A 221 -1.08 -17.31 4.31
CA PRO A 221 0.17 -17.56 3.59
C PRO A 221 0.62 -19.02 3.71
N PHE A 222 0.50 -19.60 4.91
CA PHE A 222 0.89 -20.98 5.17
C PHE A 222 -0.03 -21.98 4.47
N LEU A 223 -1.34 -21.69 4.44
CA LEU A 223 -2.32 -22.52 3.73
C LEU A 223 -2.14 -22.48 2.20
N LEU A 224 -1.71 -21.35 1.64
CA LEU A 224 -1.38 -21.23 0.21
C LEU A 224 -0.07 -21.94 -0.16
N LEU A 225 0.94 -21.88 0.72
CA LEU A 225 2.21 -22.60 0.56
C LEU A 225 2.00 -24.11 0.55
N TYR A 226 1.17 -24.62 1.45
CA TYR A 226 0.91 -26.06 1.54
C TYR A 226 0.04 -26.57 0.39
N ARG A 227 0.60 -27.47 -0.43
CA ARG A 227 0.00 -27.92 -1.69
C ARG A 227 -1.40 -28.53 -1.53
N ARG A 228 -1.69 -29.24 -0.43
CA ARG A 228 -2.97 -29.93 -0.23
C ARG A 228 -4.11 -28.96 0.11
N THR A 229 -3.82 -27.85 0.77
CA THR A 229 -4.81 -26.83 1.17
C THR A 229 -4.99 -25.73 0.15
N ARG A 230 -4.06 -25.56 -0.80
CA ARG A 230 -3.98 -24.40 -1.70
C ARG A 230 -5.27 -24.02 -2.41
N ILE A 231 -6.03 -24.99 -2.94
CA ILE A 231 -7.28 -24.69 -3.66
C ILE A 231 -8.33 -24.11 -2.71
N PHE A 232 -8.49 -24.73 -1.53
CA PHE A 232 -9.39 -24.23 -0.48
C PHE A 232 -8.92 -22.86 0.05
N ALA A 233 -7.62 -22.69 0.26
CA ALA A 233 -7.00 -21.44 0.66
C ALA A 233 -7.29 -20.34 -0.37
N PHE A 234 -7.10 -20.61 -1.65
CA PHE A 234 -7.39 -19.64 -2.71
C PHE A 234 -8.88 -19.30 -2.79
N ALA A 235 -9.78 -20.27 -2.61
CA ALA A 235 -11.21 -19.99 -2.50
C ALA A 235 -11.51 -19.05 -1.31
N ALA A 236 -10.87 -19.26 -0.16
CA ALA A 236 -10.97 -18.36 0.99
C ALA A 236 -10.43 -16.95 0.66
N VAL A 237 -9.32 -16.83 -0.08
CA VAL A 237 -8.80 -15.54 -0.56
C VAL A 237 -9.83 -14.79 -1.39
N VAL A 238 -10.46 -15.48 -2.36
CA VAL A 238 -11.49 -14.89 -3.21
C VAL A 238 -12.68 -14.43 -2.39
N VAL A 239 -13.21 -15.28 -1.51
CA VAL A 239 -14.36 -14.94 -0.65
C VAL A 239 -14.03 -13.77 0.28
N PHE A 240 -12.89 -13.82 0.97
CA PHE A 240 -12.48 -12.77 1.91
C PHE A 240 -12.36 -11.41 1.22
N HIS A 241 -11.67 -11.35 0.08
CA HIS A 241 -11.47 -10.09 -0.64
C HIS A 241 -12.73 -9.57 -1.33
N ILE A 242 -13.60 -10.45 -1.84
CA ILE A 242 -14.91 -10.03 -2.37
C ILE A 242 -15.77 -9.45 -1.24
N LEU A 243 -15.84 -10.13 -0.09
CA LEU A 243 -16.59 -9.66 1.06
C LEU A 243 -16.04 -8.32 1.56
N THR A 244 -14.73 -8.20 1.65
CA THR A 244 -14.05 -6.93 2.00
C THR A 244 -14.38 -5.84 0.99
N LYS A 245 -14.42 -6.14 -0.32
CA LYS A 245 -14.79 -5.18 -1.35
C LYS A 245 -16.23 -4.67 -1.23
N ILE A 246 -17.14 -5.58 -0.87
CA ILE A 246 -18.56 -5.26 -0.68
C ILE A 246 -18.75 -4.37 0.54
N LEU A 247 -18.10 -4.71 1.66
CA LEU A 247 -18.28 -4.02 2.94
C LEU A 247 -17.48 -2.72 3.05
N PHE A 248 -16.33 -2.63 2.37
CA PHE A 248 -15.37 -1.55 2.53
C PHE A 248 -14.90 -0.99 1.18
N PRO A 249 -15.00 0.34 0.94
CA PRO A 249 -14.62 0.97 -0.33
C PRO A 249 -13.09 1.15 -0.47
N ILE A 250 -12.33 0.06 -0.48
CA ILE A 250 -10.85 0.05 -0.46
C ILE A 250 -10.18 -0.01 -1.85
N GLY A 251 -10.82 0.58 -2.86
CA GLY A 251 -10.23 0.71 -4.20
C GLY A 251 -9.99 -0.62 -4.93
N VAL A 252 -8.81 -0.76 -5.55
CA VAL A 252 -8.42 -1.93 -6.39
C VAL A 252 -7.84 -3.09 -5.60
N PHE A 253 -7.58 -2.89 -4.30
CA PHE A 253 -6.85 -3.86 -3.46
C PHE A 253 -7.38 -5.30 -3.51
N PRO A 254 -8.70 -5.56 -3.39
CA PRO A 254 -9.24 -6.92 -3.46
C PRO A 254 -8.80 -7.68 -4.71
N TYR A 255 -8.82 -7.02 -5.87
CA TYR A 255 -8.42 -7.62 -7.14
C TYR A 255 -6.91 -7.85 -7.20
N VAL A 256 -6.11 -6.89 -6.72
CA VAL A 256 -4.64 -7.01 -6.65
C VAL A 256 -4.24 -8.23 -5.82
N MET A 257 -4.86 -8.42 -4.65
CA MET A 257 -4.51 -9.53 -3.77
C MET A 257 -4.98 -10.89 -4.31
N ILE A 258 -6.20 -10.98 -4.85
CA ILE A 258 -6.68 -12.22 -5.47
C ILE A 258 -5.75 -12.64 -6.61
N ILE A 259 -5.44 -11.73 -7.53
CA ILE A 259 -4.62 -12.07 -8.70
C ILE A 259 -3.17 -12.34 -8.29
N SER A 260 -2.60 -11.55 -7.38
CA SER A 260 -1.20 -11.75 -6.94
C SER A 260 -1.00 -13.07 -6.23
N THR A 261 -1.98 -13.56 -5.46
CA THR A 261 -1.89 -14.87 -4.77
C THR A 261 -1.96 -16.07 -5.71
N LEU A 262 -2.28 -15.90 -6.99
CA LEU A 262 -2.12 -16.98 -7.97
C LEU A 262 -0.67 -17.45 -8.10
N ILE A 263 0.32 -16.63 -7.72
CA ILE A 263 1.74 -17.01 -7.71
C ILE A 263 2.06 -18.23 -6.85
N PHE A 264 1.18 -18.58 -5.89
CA PHE A 264 1.34 -19.79 -5.08
C PHE A 264 1.00 -21.09 -5.84
N PHE A 265 0.34 -21.01 -7.00
CA PHE A 265 0.04 -22.17 -7.85
C PHE A 265 1.28 -22.67 -8.61
N GLY A 266 1.21 -23.92 -9.07
CA GLY A 266 2.32 -24.57 -9.77
C GLY A 266 2.55 -24.03 -11.18
N GLY A 267 3.74 -24.26 -11.73
CA GLY A 267 4.10 -23.84 -13.09
C GLY A 267 3.15 -24.35 -14.18
N ASP A 268 2.66 -25.58 -14.05
CA ASP A 268 1.74 -26.18 -15.03
C ASP A 268 0.41 -25.44 -15.12
N PHE A 269 -0.08 -24.91 -14.00
CA PHE A 269 -1.29 -24.07 -13.98
C PHE A 269 -1.06 -22.80 -14.80
N HIS A 270 0.03 -22.08 -14.51
CA HIS A 270 0.37 -20.84 -15.21
C HIS A 270 0.66 -21.06 -16.69
N GLN A 271 1.34 -22.15 -17.05
CA GLN A 271 1.56 -22.53 -18.46
C GLN A 271 0.22 -22.71 -19.19
N LYS A 272 -0.71 -23.47 -18.60
CA LYS A 272 -2.05 -23.69 -19.19
C LYS A 272 -2.81 -22.37 -19.39
N CYS A 273 -2.79 -21.49 -18.38
CA CYS A 273 -3.40 -20.17 -18.47
C CYS A 273 -2.78 -19.34 -19.60
N LEU A 274 -1.45 -19.27 -19.67
CA LEU A 274 -0.76 -18.48 -20.71
C LEU A 274 -1.01 -19.04 -22.11
N VAL A 275 -0.99 -20.36 -22.31
CA VAL A 275 -1.33 -20.99 -23.58
C VAL A 275 -2.77 -20.69 -23.99
N TRP A 276 -3.71 -20.73 -23.04
CA TRP A 276 -5.11 -20.36 -23.31
C TRP A 276 -5.24 -18.88 -23.72
N ILE A 277 -4.56 -17.97 -23.01
CA ILE A 277 -4.52 -16.53 -23.36
C ILE A 277 -3.91 -16.34 -24.76
N SER A 278 -2.78 -17.00 -25.05
CA SER A 278 -2.14 -16.90 -26.38
C SER A 278 -3.08 -17.36 -27.48
N ARG A 279 -3.78 -18.50 -27.31
CA ARG A 279 -4.77 -18.98 -28.29
C ARG A 279 -5.93 -18.02 -28.45
N PHE A 280 -6.44 -17.46 -27.35
CA PHE A 280 -7.50 -16.45 -27.37
C PHE A 280 -7.07 -15.20 -28.16
N LEU A 281 -5.82 -14.77 -27.99
CA LEU A 281 -5.22 -13.65 -28.75
C LEU A 281 -4.71 -14.05 -30.15
N ARG A 282 -4.95 -15.29 -30.60
CA ARG A 282 -4.49 -15.85 -31.88
C ARG A 282 -2.97 -15.80 -32.06
N ILE A 283 -2.21 -15.87 -30.97
CA ILE A 283 -0.75 -15.97 -30.98
C ILE A 283 -0.37 -17.45 -30.85
N ASN A 284 0.48 -17.93 -31.75
CA ASN A 284 0.95 -19.32 -31.71
C ASN A 284 1.85 -19.56 -30.47
N PRO A 285 1.44 -20.40 -29.50
CA PRO A 285 2.24 -20.66 -28.31
C PRO A 285 3.61 -21.31 -28.62
N ALA A 286 3.72 -21.99 -29.77
CA ALA A 286 4.96 -22.61 -30.22
C ALA A 286 6.12 -21.60 -30.40
N VAL A 287 5.79 -20.31 -30.55
CA VAL A 287 6.76 -19.21 -30.58
C VAL A 287 7.62 -19.16 -29.30
N TRP A 288 7.09 -19.62 -28.17
CA TRP A 288 7.82 -19.67 -26.90
C TRP A 288 8.16 -21.09 -26.44
N GLU A 289 7.70 -22.15 -27.11
CA GLU A 289 8.01 -23.54 -26.73
C GLU A 289 9.17 -24.14 -27.55
N ASN A 290 9.41 -23.64 -28.77
CA ASN A 290 10.46 -24.17 -29.64
C ASN A 290 11.85 -23.60 -29.30
N ASN A 291 12.83 -24.48 -29.10
CA ASN A 291 14.26 -24.16 -28.98
C ASN A 291 14.68 -23.26 -27.80
N LEU A 292 13.94 -23.27 -26.68
CA LEU A 292 14.41 -22.61 -25.46
C LEU A 292 15.62 -23.39 -24.91
N PRO A 293 16.84 -22.81 -24.89
CA PRO A 293 17.98 -23.49 -24.32
C PRO A 293 17.76 -23.70 -22.82
N GLU A 294 18.18 -24.85 -22.28
CA GLU A 294 18.31 -25.08 -20.84
C GLU A 294 19.49 -24.27 -20.29
N LYS A 295 19.46 -22.94 -20.42
CA LYS A 295 20.56 -22.11 -19.94
C LYS A 295 20.49 -21.97 -18.43
N SER A 296 21.50 -22.53 -17.78
CA SER A 296 21.93 -22.17 -16.42
C SER A 296 22.26 -20.67 -16.36
N THR A 297 21.61 -19.94 -15.46
CA THR A 297 21.88 -18.51 -15.23
C THR A 297 23.32 -18.28 -14.73
N ASN A 298 24.00 -17.23 -15.20
CA ASN A 298 25.31 -16.81 -14.67
C ASN A 298 25.24 -16.51 -13.17
N ASN A 299 25.99 -17.25 -12.35
CA ASN A 299 25.88 -17.25 -10.89
C ASN A 299 26.31 -15.93 -10.21
N THR A 300 27.33 -15.22 -10.71
CA THR A 300 27.88 -14.02 -10.05
C THR A 300 26.88 -12.85 -10.01
N SER A 301 26.06 -12.69 -11.06
CA SER A 301 25.01 -11.65 -11.11
C SER A 301 23.87 -11.92 -10.11
N ASN A 302 23.66 -13.18 -9.73
CA ASN A 302 22.59 -13.55 -8.80
C ASN A 302 22.93 -13.14 -7.36
N TYR A 303 24.19 -13.23 -6.94
CA TYR A 303 24.58 -12.87 -5.57
C TYR A 303 24.33 -11.39 -5.26
N LEU A 304 24.71 -10.46 -6.15
CA LEU A 304 24.45 -9.03 -5.93
C LEU A 304 22.94 -8.74 -5.83
N LYS A 305 22.14 -9.32 -6.74
CA LYS A 305 20.67 -9.17 -6.72
C LYS A 305 20.09 -9.70 -5.42
N LEU A 306 20.53 -10.88 -4.98
CA LEU A 306 20.11 -11.50 -3.73
C LEU A 306 20.53 -10.68 -2.51
N SER A 307 21.71 -10.08 -2.51
CA SER A 307 22.15 -9.20 -1.42
C SER A 307 21.26 -7.95 -1.32
N VAL A 308 21.02 -7.26 -2.44
CA VAL A 308 20.13 -6.08 -2.47
C VAL A 308 18.72 -6.45 -2.02
N LEU A 309 18.16 -7.51 -2.58
CA LEU A 309 16.84 -8.00 -2.22
C LEU A 309 16.77 -8.53 -0.79
N GLY A 310 17.85 -9.12 -0.28
CA GLY A 310 17.95 -9.58 1.10
C GLY A 310 17.90 -8.44 2.09
N VAL A 311 18.71 -7.39 1.88
CA VAL A 311 18.65 -6.15 2.67
C VAL A 311 17.25 -5.52 2.58
N PHE A 312 16.67 -5.48 1.38
CA PHE A 312 15.32 -4.96 1.18
C PHE A 312 14.26 -5.75 1.93
N MET A 313 14.33 -7.09 1.93
CA MET A 313 13.39 -7.95 2.67
C MET A 313 13.57 -7.82 4.19
N VAL A 314 14.80 -7.68 4.68
CA VAL A 314 15.07 -7.36 6.08
C VAL A 314 14.45 -6.03 6.47
N PHE A 315 14.55 -5.01 5.62
CA PHE A 315 13.86 -3.73 5.83
C PHE A 315 12.33 -3.91 5.86
N GLN A 316 11.75 -4.66 4.93
CA GLN A 316 10.30 -4.92 4.90
C GLN A 316 9.79 -5.70 6.12
N LEU A 317 10.65 -6.48 6.76
CA LEU A 317 10.36 -7.16 8.02
C LEU A 317 10.58 -6.24 9.23
N ALA A 318 11.67 -5.50 9.30
CA ALA A 318 12.01 -4.71 10.50
C ALA A 318 11.25 -3.38 10.59
N PHE A 319 11.09 -2.67 9.47
CA PHE A 319 10.55 -1.31 9.45
C PHE A 319 9.10 -1.18 9.96
N PRO A 320 8.20 -2.16 9.73
CA PRO A 320 6.88 -2.16 10.35
C PRO A 320 6.90 -2.11 11.89
N PHE A 321 7.94 -2.63 12.55
CA PHE A 321 8.06 -2.65 14.02
C PHE A 321 8.60 -1.36 14.62
N ARG A 322 8.96 -0.34 13.82
CA ARG A 322 9.52 0.91 14.33
C ARG A 322 8.60 1.65 15.30
N TYR A 323 7.29 1.33 15.31
CA TYR A 323 6.36 1.89 16.29
C TYR A 323 6.76 1.57 17.74
N LEU A 324 7.46 0.46 17.98
CA LEU A 324 7.97 0.06 19.31
C LEU A 324 9.03 1.02 19.87
N LEU A 325 9.54 1.95 19.06
CA LEU A 325 10.49 2.97 19.49
C LEU A 325 9.81 4.20 20.10
N TYR A 326 8.48 4.26 20.06
CA TYR A 326 7.70 5.36 20.63
C TYR A 326 7.00 4.89 21.92
N PRO A 327 6.89 5.77 22.93
CA PRO A 327 6.33 5.40 24.24
C PRO A 327 4.80 5.29 24.25
N ASP A 328 4.12 5.99 23.33
CA ASP A 328 2.68 6.19 23.36
C ASP A 328 1.91 5.25 22.42
N GLU A 329 0.58 5.20 22.59
CA GLU A 329 -0.32 4.34 21.81
C GLU A 329 -0.30 4.67 20.31
N LEU A 330 0.05 3.67 19.50
CA LEU A 330 0.22 3.78 18.05
C LEU A 330 -1.05 4.28 17.33
N PHE A 331 -2.23 3.79 17.68
CA PHE A 331 -3.46 4.24 17.00
C PHE A 331 -3.82 5.70 17.36
N TRP A 332 -3.31 6.19 18.48
CA TRP A 332 -3.45 7.58 18.89
C TRP A 332 -2.44 8.49 18.18
N THR A 333 -1.14 8.20 18.31
CA THR A 333 -0.08 9.09 17.80
C THR A 333 0.24 8.89 16.31
N GLU A 334 -0.11 7.73 15.76
CA GLU A 334 0.23 7.26 14.41
C GLU A 334 1.74 7.20 14.12
N GLU A 335 2.58 7.24 15.17
CA GLU A 335 4.03 7.16 15.06
C GLU A 335 4.46 5.75 14.66
N GLY A 336 4.87 5.60 13.41
CA GLY A 336 5.19 4.30 12.85
C GLY A 336 4.04 3.62 12.10
N TYR A 337 2.86 4.25 11.98
CA TYR A 337 1.67 3.62 11.39
C TYR A 337 1.78 3.40 9.87
N ARG A 338 2.17 4.42 9.09
CA ARG A 338 2.35 4.25 7.63
C ARG A 338 3.47 3.26 7.32
N PHE A 339 3.40 2.55 6.21
CA PHE A 339 4.41 1.58 5.76
C PHE A 339 4.63 0.41 6.74
N SER A 340 3.63 0.08 7.57
CA SER A 340 3.69 -1.01 8.55
C SER A 340 2.72 -2.17 8.27
N TRP A 341 2.11 -2.18 7.06
CA TRP A 341 1.16 -3.22 6.62
C TRP A 341 -0.10 -3.34 7.51
N ARG A 342 -0.40 -2.29 8.26
CA ARG A 342 -1.59 -2.15 9.11
C ARG A 342 -2.78 -1.72 8.27
N VAL A 343 -3.76 -2.62 8.11
CA VAL A 343 -4.92 -2.40 7.24
C VAL A 343 -6.21 -2.59 8.03
N MET A 344 -7.06 -1.57 8.00
CA MET A 344 -8.42 -1.59 8.56
C MET A 344 -8.45 -1.88 10.07
N LEU A 345 -7.62 -1.21 10.87
CA LEU A 345 -7.50 -1.46 12.32
C LEU A 345 -8.17 -0.42 13.23
N MET A 346 -8.52 0.74 12.68
CA MET A 346 -9.07 1.83 13.48
C MET A 346 -10.12 2.63 12.71
N GLU A 347 -11.13 3.09 13.44
CA GLU A 347 -12.01 4.19 13.06
C GLU A 347 -11.62 5.40 13.90
N LYS A 348 -11.16 6.45 13.23
CA LYS A 348 -10.69 7.69 13.87
C LYS A 348 -11.45 8.86 13.25
N ALA A 349 -12.04 9.69 14.10
CA ALA A 349 -12.77 10.88 13.70
C ALA A 349 -12.24 12.07 14.50
N GLY A 350 -11.99 13.19 13.82
CA GLY A 350 -11.42 14.36 14.46
C GLY A 350 -12.12 15.66 14.07
N TYR A 351 -12.06 16.61 14.98
CA TYR A 351 -12.37 18.02 14.76
C TYR A 351 -11.12 18.82 15.09
N THR A 352 -10.65 19.66 14.16
CA THR A 352 -9.45 20.48 14.34
C THR A 352 -9.70 21.86 13.75
N GLN A 353 -9.68 22.87 14.63
CA GLN A 353 -9.91 24.27 14.32
C GLN A 353 -8.62 25.05 14.53
N PHE A 354 -8.16 25.76 13.50
CA PHE A 354 -6.94 26.57 13.59
C PHE A 354 -7.25 28.01 13.96
N THR A 355 -6.28 28.59 14.66
CA THR A 355 -6.22 30.00 15.00
C THR A 355 -4.85 30.54 14.65
N VAL A 356 -4.81 31.68 13.96
CA VAL A 356 -3.58 32.39 13.62
C VAL A 356 -3.56 33.72 14.35
N THR A 357 -2.48 33.99 15.07
CA THR A 357 -2.29 35.23 15.85
C THR A 357 -1.06 35.96 15.38
N ASP A 358 -1.18 37.24 15.03
CA ASP A 358 -0.03 38.10 14.77
C ASP A 358 0.76 38.33 16.07
N ALA A 359 2.06 38.03 16.07
CA ALA A 359 2.87 38.09 17.30
C ALA A 359 3.13 39.53 17.79
N VAL A 360 2.99 40.54 16.92
CA VAL A 360 3.26 41.94 17.26
C VAL A 360 1.98 42.66 17.67
N THR A 361 0.91 42.52 16.89
CA THR A 361 -0.36 43.21 17.11
C THR A 361 -1.31 42.43 18.03
N GLY A 362 -1.09 41.13 18.22
CA GLY A 362 -1.98 40.25 18.96
C GLY A 362 -3.30 39.94 18.25
N LYS A 363 -3.47 40.42 17.00
CA LYS A 363 -4.68 40.18 16.22
C LYS A 363 -4.82 38.69 15.93
N THR A 364 -5.95 38.13 16.32
CA THR A 364 -6.25 36.70 16.21
C THR A 364 -7.39 36.47 15.23
N ILE A 365 -7.28 35.43 14.40
CA ILE A 365 -8.31 34.99 13.47
C ILE A 365 -8.55 33.48 13.57
N HIS A 366 -9.80 33.06 13.39
CA HIS A 366 -10.17 31.66 13.24
C HIS A 366 -10.18 31.28 11.77
N ILE A 367 -9.61 30.12 11.45
CA ILE A 367 -9.42 29.67 10.08
C ILE A 367 -10.60 28.81 9.64
N ASN A 368 -11.24 29.15 8.52
CA ASN A 368 -12.10 28.21 7.84
C ASN A 368 -11.23 27.28 6.98
N ASN A 369 -11.03 26.03 7.43
CA ASN A 369 -10.15 25.08 6.73
C ASN A 369 -10.57 24.85 5.26
N ASN A 370 -11.88 24.95 4.96
CA ASN A 370 -12.43 24.76 3.61
C ASN A 370 -11.97 25.83 2.61
N ASP A 371 -11.43 26.95 3.08
CA ASP A 371 -10.87 27.98 2.20
C ASP A 371 -9.55 27.52 1.55
N PHE A 372 -8.89 26.50 2.13
CA PHE A 372 -7.55 26.05 1.72
C PHE A 372 -7.47 24.55 1.40
N LEU A 373 -8.26 23.73 2.10
CA LEU A 373 -8.25 22.28 1.98
C LEU A 373 -9.50 21.79 1.27
N THR A 374 -9.35 20.74 0.46
CA THR A 374 -10.51 20.00 -0.05
C THR A 374 -11.20 19.24 1.10
N PRO A 375 -12.49 18.86 0.96
CA PRO A 375 -13.19 18.10 2.00
C PRO A 375 -12.49 16.77 2.37
N PHE A 376 -11.80 16.15 1.42
CA PHE A 376 -11.02 14.93 1.69
C PHE A 376 -9.77 15.23 2.51
N GLN A 377 -9.04 16.30 2.17
CA GLN A 377 -7.86 16.76 2.89
C GLN A 377 -8.21 17.22 4.30
N GLU A 378 -9.26 18.03 4.47
CA GLU A 378 -9.72 18.46 5.79
C GLU A 378 -10.09 17.27 6.67
N LYS A 379 -10.84 16.30 6.12
CA LYS A 379 -11.18 15.07 6.85
C LYS A 379 -9.93 14.33 7.33
N GLN A 380 -8.92 14.15 6.48
CA GLN A 380 -7.70 13.43 6.89
C GLN A 380 -6.87 14.26 7.88
N MET A 381 -6.79 15.57 7.68
CA MET A 381 -6.03 16.47 8.53
C MET A 381 -6.61 16.55 9.94
N SER A 382 -7.93 16.43 10.09
CA SER A 382 -8.59 16.67 11.38
C SER A 382 -8.22 15.70 12.51
N PHE A 383 -7.56 14.58 12.20
CA PHE A 383 -7.13 13.58 13.20
C PHE A 383 -5.69 13.08 13.03
N GLN A 384 -4.98 13.49 11.97
CA GLN A 384 -3.61 13.02 11.69
C GLN A 384 -2.58 14.06 12.14
N PRO A 385 -1.69 13.73 13.09
CA PRO A 385 -0.91 14.75 13.79
C PRO A 385 0.19 15.35 12.90
N ASP A 386 0.70 14.59 11.93
CA ASP A 386 1.60 15.13 10.92
C ASP A 386 0.91 16.11 9.96
N PHE A 387 -0.35 15.85 9.60
CA PHE A 387 -1.11 16.75 8.72
C PHE A 387 -1.43 18.05 9.45
N ILE A 388 -1.79 17.98 10.72
CA ILE A 388 -2.06 19.17 11.56
C ILE A 388 -0.85 20.12 11.56
N VAL A 389 0.36 19.59 11.73
CA VAL A 389 1.61 20.39 11.72
C VAL A 389 1.93 20.92 10.33
N GLU A 390 1.83 20.10 9.29
CA GLU A 390 2.08 20.56 7.91
C GLU A 390 1.11 21.68 7.48
N TYR A 391 -0.16 21.57 7.87
CA TYR A 391 -1.13 22.62 7.59
C TYR A 391 -0.87 23.87 8.44
N ALA A 392 -0.37 23.73 9.68
CA ALA A 392 0.07 24.87 10.48
C ALA A 392 1.20 25.65 9.80
N HIS A 393 2.17 24.97 9.18
CA HIS A 393 3.23 25.61 8.39
C HIS A 393 2.67 26.35 7.17
N PHE A 394 1.74 25.72 6.44
CA PHE A 394 1.08 26.38 5.32
C PHE A 394 0.37 27.67 5.76
N LEU A 395 -0.36 27.63 6.87
CA LEU A 395 -1.07 28.80 7.42
C LEU A 395 -0.09 29.89 7.87
N HIS A 396 0.98 29.51 8.56
CA HIS A 396 2.05 30.43 8.94
C HIS A 396 2.56 31.21 7.73
N ASP A 397 3.00 30.50 6.69
CA ASP A 397 3.59 31.12 5.50
C ASP A 397 2.56 31.97 4.74
N TYR A 398 1.32 31.51 4.64
CA TYR A 398 0.25 32.25 3.99
C TYR A 398 -0.03 33.59 4.68
N TYR A 399 -0.19 33.59 6.01
CA TYR A 399 -0.50 34.81 6.75
C TYR A 399 0.70 35.74 6.90
N GLN A 400 1.92 35.18 6.98
CA GLN A 400 3.14 35.99 6.94
C GLN A 400 3.24 36.76 5.63
N ASN A 401 2.98 36.08 4.50
CA ASN A 401 2.95 36.71 3.17
C ASN A 401 1.76 37.69 3.00
N SER A 402 0.72 37.56 3.84
CA SER A 402 -0.42 38.46 3.88
C SER A 402 -0.25 39.64 4.86
N GLY A 403 0.93 39.78 5.47
CA GLY A 403 1.31 40.92 6.31
C GLY A 403 1.25 40.70 7.82
N TYR A 404 1.00 39.48 8.29
CA TYR A 404 1.13 39.16 9.72
C TYR A 404 2.61 39.05 10.11
N ALA A 405 3.01 39.62 11.24
CA ALA A 405 4.37 39.53 11.76
C ALA A 405 4.52 38.29 12.65
N ASP A 406 5.46 37.39 12.29
CA ASP A 406 5.76 36.11 12.98
C ASP A 406 4.50 35.35 13.43
N PRO A 407 3.64 34.89 12.50
CA PRO A 407 2.33 34.34 12.85
C PRO A 407 2.43 33.15 13.81
N ILE A 408 1.69 33.20 14.92
CA ILE A 408 1.57 32.09 15.86
C ILE A 408 0.37 31.24 15.45
N VAL A 409 0.61 29.97 15.16
CA VAL A 409 -0.43 29.04 14.71
C VAL A 409 -0.72 28.01 15.79
N LYS A 410 -1.96 28.02 16.31
CA LYS A 410 -2.46 27.12 17.35
C LYS A 410 -3.68 26.38 16.85
N THR A 411 -4.04 25.30 17.53
CA THR A 411 -5.26 24.56 17.21
C THR A 411 -6.03 24.14 18.45
N GLU A 412 -7.35 24.12 18.32
CA GLU A 412 -8.22 23.33 19.17
C GLU A 412 -8.58 22.04 18.42
N SER A 413 -8.09 20.91 18.93
CA SER A 413 -8.21 19.60 18.27
C SER A 413 -8.78 18.55 19.22
N TYR A 414 -9.79 17.82 18.76
CA TYR A 414 -10.41 16.71 19.47
C TYR A 414 -10.53 15.49 18.56
N VAL A 415 -10.20 14.31 19.10
CA VAL A 415 -10.22 13.05 18.35
C VAL A 415 -10.94 11.98 19.15
N ALA A 416 -11.79 11.21 18.46
CA ALA A 416 -12.38 9.97 18.92
C ALA A 416 -11.73 8.78 18.21
N LEU A 417 -11.54 7.68 18.93
CA LEU A 417 -10.88 6.47 18.43
C LEU A 417 -11.69 5.22 18.81
N ASN A 418 -12.05 4.40 17.81
CA ASN A 418 -12.67 3.08 18.01
C ASN A 418 -13.90 3.10 18.94
N GLY A 419 -14.74 4.12 18.84
CA GLY A 419 -15.98 4.26 19.61
C GLY A 419 -15.79 4.85 21.02
N ARG A 420 -14.56 5.16 21.44
CA ARG A 420 -14.29 5.94 22.65
C ARG A 420 -14.73 7.40 22.48
N LEU A 421 -15.00 8.06 23.61
CA LEU A 421 -15.37 9.48 23.63
C LEU A 421 -14.26 10.34 23.05
N SER A 422 -14.65 11.45 22.43
CA SER A 422 -13.70 12.43 21.89
C SER A 422 -12.91 13.10 23.02
N GLN A 423 -11.59 13.17 22.87
CA GLN A 423 -10.67 13.79 23.83
C GLN A 423 -9.78 14.83 23.13
N LYS A 424 -9.24 15.78 23.89
CA LYS A 424 -8.27 16.74 23.35
C LYS A 424 -7.06 16.01 22.77
N TYR A 425 -6.65 16.39 21.58
CA TYR A 425 -5.65 15.64 20.82
C TYR A 425 -4.29 16.35 20.72
N ILE A 426 -4.31 17.66 20.49
CA ILE A 426 -3.11 18.49 20.34
C ILE A 426 -3.09 19.53 21.46
N ASP A 427 -1.91 19.81 22.02
CA ASP A 427 -1.78 20.85 23.05
C ASP A 427 -2.15 22.23 22.46
N PRO A 428 -3.23 22.87 22.95
CA PRO A 428 -3.70 24.14 22.40
C PRO A 428 -2.76 25.32 22.69
N ASN A 429 -1.76 25.14 23.55
CA ASN A 429 -0.83 26.20 23.93
C ASN A 429 0.41 26.28 23.05
N ILE A 430 0.71 25.20 22.31
CA ILE A 430 1.91 25.10 21.48
C ILE A 430 1.72 25.83 20.15
N ASN A 431 2.72 26.60 19.74
CA ASN A 431 2.79 27.13 18.38
C ASN A 431 3.25 26.03 17.43
N LEU A 432 2.31 25.42 16.72
CA LEU A 432 2.57 24.32 15.79
C LEU A 432 3.48 24.72 14.64
N ALA A 433 3.55 26.02 14.30
CA ALA A 433 4.46 26.50 13.25
C ALA A 433 5.96 26.39 13.63
N LYS A 434 6.26 26.08 14.90
CA LYS A 434 7.62 25.85 15.40
C LYS A 434 7.95 24.36 15.57
N GLU A 435 6.95 23.49 15.44
CA GLU A 435 7.10 22.04 15.54
C GLU A 435 7.42 21.45 14.17
N ASN A 436 8.12 20.32 14.12
CA ASN A 436 8.48 19.69 12.85
C ASN A 436 8.18 18.19 12.89
N ASP A 437 7.55 17.69 11.82
CA ASP A 437 7.38 16.25 11.63
C ASP A 437 8.75 15.58 11.42
N SER A 438 9.00 14.48 12.12
CA SER A 438 10.23 13.70 12.03
C SER A 438 10.00 12.28 12.54
N PHE A 439 11.03 11.44 12.51
CA PHE A 439 10.98 10.13 13.17
C PHE A 439 11.15 10.18 14.70
N LYS A 440 11.27 11.36 15.31
CA LYS A 440 11.30 11.52 16.77
C LYS A 440 9.88 11.51 17.34
N HIS A 441 9.81 11.22 18.65
CA HIS A 441 8.55 11.28 19.38
C HIS A 441 7.92 12.68 19.35
N LYS A 442 6.61 12.75 19.12
CA LYS A 442 5.83 13.97 18.91
C LYS A 442 5.24 14.50 20.21
N ASN A 443 5.95 15.45 20.82
CA ASN A 443 5.58 16.02 22.13
C ASN A 443 4.37 16.96 22.11
N TRP A 444 3.86 17.33 20.92
CA TRP A 444 2.67 18.18 20.79
C TRP A 444 1.35 17.39 20.83
N ILE A 445 1.42 16.05 20.82
CA ILE A 445 0.26 15.18 20.95
C ILE A 445 0.00 14.96 22.44
N LEU A 446 -1.24 15.16 22.87
CA LEU A 446 -1.66 14.93 24.25
C LEU A 446 -1.78 13.42 24.52
N PRO A 447 -1.50 12.95 25.76
CA PRO A 447 -1.55 11.53 26.09
C PRO A 447 -2.92 10.89 25.84
N PHE A 448 -2.89 9.62 25.41
CA PHE A 448 -4.09 8.80 25.31
C PHE A 448 -4.46 8.24 26.69
N ASN A 449 -5.69 8.50 27.16
CA ASN A 449 -6.11 8.14 28.52
C ASN A 449 -6.78 6.75 28.61
N ASP A 450 -6.79 5.97 27.53
CA ASP A 450 -7.33 4.62 27.49
C ASP A 450 -6.22 3.62 27.11
N GLU A 451 -6.47 2.32 27.29
CA GLU A 451 -5.50 1.27 26.95
C GLU A 451 -5.94 0.47 25.72
N ILE A 452 -4.97 0.13 24.87
CA ILE A 452 -5.08 -0.90 23.84
C ILE A 452 -3.93 -1.88 24.07
N LYS A 453 -4.24 -3.16 24.28
CA LYS A 453 -3.23 -4.19 24.61
C LYS A 453 -2.98 -5.06 23.39
N GLY A 454 -1.72 -5.35 23.08
CA GLY A 454 -1.33 -6.26 22.01
C GLY A 454 -0.48 -5.60 20.93
N PHE A 455 -0.63 -6.06 19.68
CA PHE A 455 0.21 -5.69 18.55
C PHE A 455 -0.47 -4.76 17.53
#